data_AF-S3BAG7-F1
#
_entry.id   AF-S3BAG7-F1
#
_cell.length_a   1.000
_cell.length_b   1.000
_cell.length_c   1.000
_cell.angle_alpha   90.00
_cell.angle_beta   90.00
_cell.angle_gamma   90.00
#
_symmetry.space_group_name_H-M   'P 1'
#
loop_
_entity.id
_entity.type
_entity.pdbx_description
1 polymer ?
#
loop_
_entity_poly.entity_id
_entity_poly.type
_entity_poly.pdbx_seq_one_letter_code
_entity_poly.pdbx_strand_id
1 'polypeptide(L)'
;MKVPVQVLVHQKTRTLELIYQNNARAVFPFEFLRVFSPSAEVQGHSPDEAVLQVGKAEVGLKGVEPVGQYALRLLYDDGHDSGVYSWDYFEKLDHERDVLWQKYLEELEKVGASRDPHDPRNAPFVTKNRPPHGGCGHA
;
A
#
# COMPACT_ATOMS: atom_id res chain seq x y z
N MET A 1 -7.30 -1.90 20.52
CA MET A 1 -7.72 -0.63 19.89
C MET A 1 -6.92 0.51 20.51
N LYS A 2 -5.72 0.73 19.99
CA LYS A 2 -4.97 1.97 20.19
C LYS A 2 -5.38 2.96 19.12
N VAL A 3 -6.03 4.05 19.52
CA VAL A 3 -6.34 5.17 18.64
C VAL A 3 -5.18 6.16 18.72
N PRO A 4 -4.58 6.58 17.59
CA PRO A 4 -3.55 7.61 17.60
C PRO A 4 -4.16 8.97 17.93
N VAL A 5 -3.40 9.78 18.67
CA VAL A 5 -3.71 11.19 18.93
C VAL A 5 -3.34 12.09 17.77
N GLN A 6 -2.32 11.72 17.00
CA GLN A 6 -1.88 12.48 15.83
C GLN A 6 -1.51 11.54 14.69
N VAL A 7 -1.83 11.99 13.49
CA VAL A 7 -1.50 11.32 12.23
C VAL A 7 -0.68 12.30 11.41
N LEU A 8 0.58 11.96 11.16
CA LEU A 8 1.52 12.78 10.41
C LEU A 8 1.85 12.09 9.10
N VAL A 9 1.62 12.80 7.99
CA VAL A 9 1.86 12.29 6.64
C VAL A 9 3.11 12.95 6.10
N HIS A 10 4.20 12.19 6.02
CA HIS A 10 5.47 12.67 5.50
C HIS A 10 5.57 12.37 4.00
N GLN A 11 5.09 13.30 3.17
CA GLN A 11 5.11 13.12 1.71
C GLN A 11 6.53 12.98 1.14
N LYS A 12 7.52 13.70 1.69
CA LYS A 12 8.91 13.66 1.21
C LYS A 12 9.59 12.30 1.45
N THR A 13 9.35 11.70 2.61
CA THR A 13 9.90 10.38 2.97
C THR A 13 8.95 9.24 2.63
N ARG A 14 7.75 9.55 2.13
CA ARG A 14 6.68 8.61 1.79
C ARG A 14 6.33 7.69 2.97
N THR A 15 6.20 8.27 4.17
CA THR A 15 5.90 7.56 5.41
C THR A 15 4.72 8.17 6.17
N LEU A 16 3.89 7.32 6.74
CA LEU A 16 2.79 7.66 7.64
C LEU A 16 3.28 7.42 9.07
N GLU A 17 3.26 8.46 9.90
CA GLU A 17 3.59 8.36 11.32
C GLU A 17 2.31 8.52 12.16
N LEU A 18 2.05 7.53 13.01
CA LEU A 18 0.94 7.49 13.96
C LEU A 18 1.51 7.68 15.37
N ILE A 19 1.08 8.73 16.06
CA ILE A 19 1.48 9.01 17.44
C ILE A 19 0.31 8.66 18.36
N TYR A 20 0.55 7.82 19.36
CA TYR A 20 -0.44 7.35 20.33
C TYR A 20 -0.32 8.09 21.67
N GLN A 21 -1.37 8.00 22.50
CA GLN A 21 -1.43 8.67 23.81
C GLN A 21 -0.24 8.37 24.74
N ASN A 22 0.36 7.18 24.63
CA ASN A 22 1.50 6.77 25.46
C ASN A 22 2.86 7.19 24.87
N ASN A 23 2.91 8.23 24.03
CA ASN A 23 4.09 8.60 23.23
C ASN A 23 4.66 7.50 22.32
N ALA A 24 3.92 6.39 22.15
CA ALA A 24 4.26 5.37 21.18
C ALA A 24 4.10 5.95 19.78
N ARG A 25 5.04 5.63 18.90
CA ARG A 25 5.06 6.08 17.51
C ARG A 25 5.19 4.87 16.61
N ALA A 26 4.29 4.76 15.64
CA ALA A 26 4.35 3.74 14.61
C ALA A 26 4.55 4.44 13.26
N VAL A 27 5.59 4.06 12.53
CA VAL A 27 5.95 4.66 11.24
C VAL A 27 5.83 3.59 10.18
N PHE A 28 5.01 3.86 9.16
CA PHE A 28 4.71 2.94 8.08
C PHE A 28 5.04 3.58 6.73
N PRO A 29 5.88 2.94 5.88
CA PRO A 29 6.06 3.35 4.50
C PRO A 29 4.76 3.27 3.71
N PHE A 30 4.54 4.20 2.78
CA PHE A 30 3.37 4.16 1.89
C PHE A 30 3.36 2.90 1.02
N GLU A 31 4.54 2.43 0.59
CA GLU A 31 4.67 1.17 -0.16
C GLU A 31 4.12 0.00 0.65
N PHE A 32 4.45 -0.05 1.95
CA PHE A 32 4.08 -1.14 2.82
C PHE A 32 2.56 -1.15 3.00
N LEU A 33 1.98 0.01 3.32
CA LEU A 33 0.53 0.13 3.43
C LEU A 33 -0.16 -0.25 2.11
N ARG A 34 0.33 0.23 0.97
CA ARG A 34 -0.27 -0.05 -0.34
C ARG A 34 -0.25 -1.54 -0.70
N VAL A 35 0.85 -2.22 -0.42
CA VAL A 35 1.03 -3.66 -0.67
C VAL A 35 0.17 -4.50 0.26
N PHE A 36 0.03 -4.09 1.53
CA PHE A 36 -0.82 -4.74 2.52
C PHE A 36 -2.18 -4.05 2.69
N SER A 37 -2.73 -3.48 1.62
CA SER A 37 -4.04 -2.85 1.69
C SER A 37 -5.10 -3.93 1.90
N PRO A 38 -5.99 -3.83 2.90
CA PRO A 38 -7.04 -4.83 3.18
C PRO A 38 -8.21 -4.77 2.17
N SER A 39 -8.01 -4.14 1.01
CA SER A 39 -9.04 -4.05 -0.03
C SER A 39 -9.29 -5.44 -0.61
N ALA A 40 -10.55 -5.78 -0.88
CA ALA A 40 -10.95 -7.08 -1.46
C ALA A 40 -10.25 -7.39 -2.79
N GLU A 41 -9.77 -6.36 -3.52
CA GLU A 41 -8.96 -6.48 -4.73
C GLU A 41 -7.54 -7.02 -4.48
N VAL A 42 -6.98 -6.80 -3.27
CA VAL A 42 -5.64 -7.25 -2.89
C VAL A 42 -5.70 -8.62 -2.20
N GLN A 43 -6.74 -8.90 -1.41
CA GLN A 43 -6.92 -10.22 -0.80
C GLN A 43 -7.57 -11.24 -1.73
N GLY A 44 -8.30 -10.80 -2.77
CA GLY A 44 -9.17 -11.66 -3.55
C GLY A 44 -10.34 -12.20 -2.72
N HIS A 45 -11.36 -12.77 -3.37
CA HIS A 45 -12.30 -13.65 -2.65
C HIS A 45 -11.68 -15.04 -2.39
N SER A 46 -10.59 -15.35 -3.09
CA SER A 46 -9.75 -16.55 -2.93
C SER A 46 -8.26 -16.18 -2.98
N PRO A 47 -7.36 -16.91 -2.31
CA PRO A 47 -5.92 -16.64 -2.32
C PRO A 47 -5.26 -16.64 -3.71
N ASP A 48 -5.93 -17.22 -4.71
CA ASP A 48 -5.53 -17.24 -6.13
C ASP A 48 -5.82 -15.91 -6.86
N GLU A 49 -6.71 -15.08 -6.30
CA GLU A 49 -7.04 -13.75 -6.84
C GLU A 49 -6.22 -12.63 -6.18
N ALA A 50 -5.38 -12.95 -5.19
CA ALA A 50 -4.54 -11.98 -4.52
C ALA A 50 -3.49 -11.44 -5.50
N VAL A 51 -3.66 -10.19 -5.96
CA VAL A 51 -2.74 -9.57 -6.91
C VAL A 51 -1.53 -9.01 -6.16
N LEU A 52 -0.37 -9.61 -6.39
CA LEU A 52 0.91 -9.10 -5.90
C LEU A 52 1.16 -7.69 -6.47
N GLN A 53 1.25 -6.71 -5.58
CA GLN A 53 1.51 -5.32 -5.96
C GLN A 53 3.02 -5.12 -6.14
N VAL A 54 3.48 -4.92 -7.37
CA VAL A 54 4.90 -4.72 -7.70
C VAL A 54 5.13 -3.31 -8.23
N GLY A 55 6.38 -2.82 -8.15
CA GLY A 55 6.72 -1.47 -8.62
C GLY A 55 6.06 -0.34 -7.82
N LYS A 56 5.68 -0.59 -6.56
CA LYS A 56 4.99 0.40 -5.71
C LYS A 56 5.92 1.11 -4.72
N ALA A 57 7.24 0.96 -4.84
CA ALA A 57 8.20 1.67 -3.98
C ALA A 57 8.05 3.20 -4.05
N GLU A 58 7.51 3.73 -5.15
CA GLU A 58 7.31 5.17 -5.33
C GLU A 58 5.90 5.67 -5.05
N VAL A 59 5.02 4.81 -4.53
CA VAL A 59 3.64 5.19 -4.29
C VAL A 59 3.55 6.36 -3.31
N GLY A 60 2.80 7.38 -3.71
CA GLY A 60 2.45 8.54 -2.90
C GLY A 60 1.06 8.41 -2.28
N LEU A 61 0.82 9.15 -1.19
CA LEU A 61 -0.52 9.44 -0.71
C LEU A 61 -0.95 10.82 -1.22
N LYS A 62 -2.09 10.87 -1.90
CA LYS A 62 -2.82 12.11 -2.22
C LYS A 62 -3.45 12.72 -0.97
N GLY A 63 -3.91 11.88 -0.06
CA GLY A 63 -4.61 12.33 1.14
C GLY A 63 -4.86 11.21 2.13
N VAL A 64 -5.22 11.61 3.35
CA VAL A 64 -5.63 10.70 4.42
C VAL A 64 -6.90 11.26 5.03
N GLU A 65 -7.96 10.45 5.05
CA GLU A 65 -9.25 10.83 5.58
C GLU A 65 -9.63 9.93 6.76
N PRO A 66 -10.02 10.49 7.91
CA PRO A 66 -10.54 9.68 9.00
C PRO A 66 -11.90 9.09 8.65
N VAL A 67 -12.05 7.78 8.83
CA VAL A 67 -13.33 7.07 8.65
C VAL A 67 -13.91 6.78 10.02
N GLY A 68 -14.82 7.66 10.44
CA GLY A 68 -15.41 7.61 11.78
C GLY A 68 -14.35 7.78 12.87
N GLN A 69 -14.40 6.93 13.89
CA GLN A 69 -13.42 6.91 14.98
C GLN A 69 -12.54 5.66 15.02
N TYR A 70 -12.67 4.77 14.02
CA TYR A 70 -12.06 3.43 14.08
C TYR A 70 -11.08 3.11 12.94
N ALA A 71 -11.03 3.93 11.88
CA ALA A 71 -10.20 3.68 10.71
C ALA A 71 -9.71 4.96 10.03
N LEU A 72 -8.68 4.80 9.19
CA LEU A 72 -8.21 5.79 8.23
C LEU A 72 -8.38 5.29 6.81
N ARG A 73 -8.93 6.13 5.94
CA ARG A 73 -8.88 5.95 4.50
C ARG A 73 -7.62 6.62 3.96
N LEU A 74 -6.81 5.86 3.23
CA LEU A 74 -5.62 6.34 2.56
C LEU A 74 -5.91 6.46 1.06
N LEU A 75 -5.79 7.66 0.53
CA LEU A 75 -5.93 7.93 -0.90
C LEU A 75 -4.54 7.92 -1.53
N TYR A 76 -4.27 6.95 -2.40
CA TYR A 76 -2.99 6.81 -3.09
C TYR A 76 -3.00 7.54 -4.44
N ASP A 77 -1.83 8.01 -4.86
CA ASP A 77 -1.69 8.73 -6.13
C ASP A 77 -1.78 7.82 -7.37
N ASP A 78 -1.46 6.55 -7.20
CA ASP A 78 -1.50 5.48 -8.21
C ASP A 78 -2.94 5.09 -8.68
N GLY A 79 -3.97 5.80 -8.21
CA GLY A 79 -5.37 5.55 -8.54
C GLY A 79 -6.09 4.59 -7.59
N HIS A 80 -5.48 4.28 -6.44
CA HIS A 80 -6.10 3.46 -5.39
C HIS A 80 -6.64 4.35 -4.26
N ASP A 81 -7.96 4.52 -4.14
CA ASP A 81 -8.58 5.33 -3.08
C ASP A 81 -9.42 4.52 -2.07
N SER A 82 -9.52 3.20 -2.28
CA SER A 82 -10.32 2.28 -1.46
C SER A 82 -9.58 1.66 -0.26
N GLY A 83 -8.40 2.19 0.10
CA GLY A 83 -7.60 1.64 1.20
C GLY A 83 -8.10 2.11 2.56
N VAL A 84 -8.94 1.33 3.23
CA VAL A 84 -9.44 1.63 4.59
C VAL A 84 -8.71 0.75 5.62
N TYR A 85 -8.01 1.39 6.54
CA TYR A 85 -7.17 0.76 7.55
C TYR A 85 -7.73 1.05 8.93
N SER A 86 -8.28 0.02 9.56
CA SER A 86 -8.73 0.11 10.95
C SER A 86 -7.54 0.24 11.90
N TRP A 87 -7.73 0.86 13.06
CA TRP A 87 -6.66 0.99 14.06
C TRP A 87 -6.09 -0.36 14.50
N ASP A 88 -6.97 -1.35 14.68
CA ASP A 88 -6.58 -2.74 14.98
C ASP A 88 -5.69 -3.33 13.88
N TYR A 89 -5.98 -3.01 12.62
CA TYR A 89 -5.17 -3.44 11.49
C TYR A 89 -3.80 -2.77 11.47
N PHE A 90 -3.70 -1.48 11.80
CA PHE A 90 -2.39 -0.83 12.00
C PHE A 90 -1.59 -1.48 13.13
N GLU A 91 -2.22 -1.83 14.25
CA GLU A 91 -1.55 -2.55 15.34
C GLU A 91 -1.03 -3.91 14.86
N LYS A 92 -1.85 -4.66 14.11
CA LYS A 92 -1.46 -5.92 13.50
C LYS A 92 -0.29 -5.76 12.52
N LEU A 93 -0.37 -4.77 11.64
CA LEU A 93 0.68 -4.44 10.69
C LEU A 93 1.99 -4.06 11.37
N ASP A 94 1.96 -3.37 12.52
CA ASP A 94 3.16 -3.04 13.30
C ASP A 94 3.79 -4.32 13.90
N HIS A 95 2.95 -5.16 14.51
CA HIS A 95 3.38 -6.39 15.18
C HIS A 95 3.93 -7.44 14.21
N GLU A 96 3.28 -7.62 13.06
CA GLU A 96 3.63 -8.60 12.05
C GLU A 96 4.44 -7.99 10.90
N ARG A 97 4.89 -6.73 11.03
CA ARG A 97 5.58 -5.97 9.97
C ARG A 97 6.68 -6.77 9.31
N ASP A 98 7.58 -7.32 10.12
CA ASP A 98 8.75 -8.06 9.65
C ASP A 98 8.33 -9.33 8.89
N VAL A 99 7.40 -10.10 9.47
CA VAL A 99 6.92 -11.36 8.88
C VAL A 99 6.20 -11.11 7.55
N LEU A 100 5.30 -10.12 7.53
CA LEU A 100 4.57 -9.73 6.33
C LEU A 100 5.54 -9.21 5.26
N TRP A 101 6.48 -8.34 5.64
CA TRP A 101 7.45 -7.78 4.72
C TRP A 101 8.36 -8.84 4.11
N GLN A 102 8.89 -9.76 4.92
CA GLN A 102 9.68 -10.88 4.44
C GLN A 102 8.88 -11.73 3.45
N LYS A 103 7.64 -12.07 3.80
CA LYS A 103 6.76 -12.82 2.89
C LYS A 103 6.57 -12.10 1.55
N TYR A 104 6.37 -10.78 1.56
CA TYR A 104 6.27 -9.99 0.33
C TYR A 104 7.56 -10.04 -0.51
N LEU A 105 8.72 -9.92 0.13
CA LEU A 105 10.01 -10.04 -0.55
C LEU A 105 10.22 -11.43 -1.16
N GLU A 106 9.83 -12.49 -0.45
CA GLU A 106 9.88 -13.86 -0.95
C GLU A 106 8.98 -14.05 -2.17
N GLU A 107 7.75 -13.52 -2.13
CA GLU A 107 6.83 -13.58 -3.28
C GLU A 107 7.38 -12.81 -4.48
N LEU A 108 7.93 -11.60 -4.27
CA LEU A 108 8.60 -10.84 -5.33
C LEU A 108 9.74 -11.65 -5.96
N GLU A 109 10.57 -12.30 -5.14
CA GLU A 109 11.70 -13.11 -5.62
C GLU A 109 11.22 -14.34 -6.40
N LYS A 110 10.20 -15.06 -5.89
CA LYS A 110 9.60 -16.23 -6.57
C LYS A 110 9.07 -15.90 -7.96
N VAL A 111 8.43 -14.75 -8.11
CA VAL A 111 7.88 -14.32 -9.39
C VAL A 111 8.89 -13.52 -10.24
N GLY A 112 10.09 -13.28 -9.70
CA GLY A 112 11.14 -12.50 -10.34
C GLY A 112 10.78 -11.04 -10.56
N ALA A 113 9.96 -10.44 -9.69
CA ALA A 113 9.55 -9.04 -9.70
C ALA A 113 10.45 -8.17 -8.81
N SER A 114 10.17 -6.86 -8.78
CA SER A 114 10.91 -5.88 -7.98
C SER A 114 9.99 -4.86 -7.32
N ARG A 115 10.44 -4.30 -6.21
CA ARG A 115 9.78 -3.16 -5.57
C ARG A 115 9.86 -1.88 -6.41
N ASP A 116 10.92 -1.75 -7.21
CA ASP A 116 11.25 -0.52 -7.95
C ASP A 116 10.44 -0.43 -9.25
N PRO A 117 9.66 0.64 -9.48
CA PRO A 117 8.82 0.77 -10.68
C PRO A 117 9.60 0.79 -12.00
N HIS A 118 10.88 1.18 -11.98
CA HIS A 118 11.75 1.24 -13.17
C HIS A 118 12.50 -0.05 -13.44
N ASP A 119 12.37 -1.06 -12.57
CA ASP A 119 13.01 -2.34 -12.76
C ASP A 119 12.37 -3.15 -13.90
N PRO A 120 13.15 -3.66 -14.87
CA PRO A 120 12.63 -4.42 -16.00
C PRO A 120 11.88 -5.70 -15.57
N ARG A 121 12.16 -6.21 -14.37
CA ARG A 121 11.46 -7.34 -13.75
C ARG A 121 9.95 -7.12 -13.57
N ASN A 122 9.51 -5.87 -13.52
CA ASN A 122 8.11 -5.52 -13.32
C ASN A 122 7.29 -5.48 -14.62
N ALA A 123 7.93 -5.53 -15.79
CA ALA A 123 7.27 -5.51 -17.09
C ALA A 123 6.07 -6.48 -17.23
N PRO A 124 6.14 -7.77 -16.78
CA PRO A 124 5.00 -8.68 -16.88
C PRO A 124 3.82 -8.34 -15.95
N PHE A 125 4.02 -7.52 -14.91
CA PHE A 125 2.99 -7.19 -13.90
C PHE A 125 2.35 -5.81 -14.13
N VAL A 126 3.07 -4.88 -14.76
CA VAL A 126 2.58 -3.52 -15.06
C VAL A 126 1.50 -3.52 -16.16
N THR A 127 1.45 -4.55 -17.01
CA THR A 127 0.59 -4.61 -18.20
C THR A 127 -0.90 -4.80 -17.92
N LYS A 128 -1.31 -5.16 -16.70
CA LYS A 128 -2.73 -5.39 -16.40
C LYS A 128 -3.56 -4.13 -16.15
N ASN A 129 -2.93 -2.97 -15.95
CA ASN A 129 -3.63 -1.71 -15.59
C ASN A 129 -3.42 -0.54 -16.55
N ARG A 130 -3.03 -0.78 -17.81
CA ARG A 130 -3.06 0.29 -18.81
C ARG A 130 -4.53 0.68 -19.07
N PRO A 131 -4.99 1.92 -18.87
CA PRO A 131 -6.17 2.37 -19.60
C PRO A 131 -5.88 2.17 -21.09
N PRO A 132 -6.85 1.80 -21.95
CA PRO A 132 -6.60 1.76 -23.37
C PRO A 132 -6.10 3.15 -23.78
N HIS A 133 -4.81 3.24 -24.12
CA HIS A 133 -4.27 4.46 -24.69
C HIS A 133 -5.05 4.69 -25.98
N GLY A 134 -5.92 5.69 -25.95
CA GLY A 134 -6.67 6.14 -27.09
C GLY A 134 -5.73 6.47 -28.24
N GLY A 135 -6.04 5.90 -29.40
CA GLY A 135 -5.76 6.41 -30.74
C GLY A 135 -4.38 7.00 -31.00
N CYS A 136 -3.51 6.19 -31.61
CA CYS A 136 -2.65 6.72 -32.66
C CYS A 136 -3.56 7.18 -33.81
N GLY A 137 -3.84 8.49 -33.89
CA GLY A 137 -4.35 9.12 -35.11
C GLY A 137 -3.19 9.32 -36.07
N HIS A 138 -3.00 8.35 -36.97
CA HIS A 138 -2.20 8.51 -38.18
C HIS A 138 -3.02 9.29 -39.24
N ALA A 139 -2.31 10.17 -39.95
CA ALA A 139 -2.62 10.82 -41.22
C ALA A 139 -3.63 11.98 -41.22
#